data_AF-A0A8T4S8I2-F1
#
_entry.id   AF-A0A8T4S8I2-F1
#
_cell.length_a   1.000
_cell.length_b   1.000
_cell.length_c   1.000
_cell.angle_alpha   90.00
_cell.angle_beta   90.00
_cell.angle_gamma   90.00
#
_symmetry.space_group_name_H-M   'P 1'
#
loop_
_entity.id
_entity.type
_entity.pdbx_description
1 polymer ?
#
loop_
_entity_poly.entity_id
_entity_poly.type
_entity_poly.pdbx_seq_one_letter_code
_entity_poly.pdbx_strand_id
1 'polypeptide(L)'
;MTNPLIIGIVAIATVIGACGSLYFKKASDRVTKRFFANFLNADLMKGVGLYLISSIIFILALQYEKVSILYPITSLSYIWASLLAIKYLGEKPNTLRWIGIIIVIIGVTFIGMS
;
A
#
# COMPACT_ATOMS: atom_id res chain seq x y z
N MET A 1 -21.83 -6.50 13.73
CA MET A 1 -21.16 -5.34 14.37
C MET A 1 -19.75 -5.32 13.84
N THR A 2 -19.26 -4.16 13.40
CA THR A 2 -17.89 -4.03 12.91
C THR A 2 -16.89 -4.33 14.03
N ASN A 3 -15.90 -5.16 13.74
CA ASN A 3 -14.86 -5.55 14.65
C ASN A 3 -13.67 -4.59 14.50
N PRO A 4 -13.42 -3.70 15.49
CA PRO A 4 -12.36 -2.71 15.40
C PRO A 4 -10.96 -3.33 15.33
N LEU A 5 -10.78 -4.58 15.80
CA LEU A 5 -9.50 -5.27 15.72
C LEU A 5 -9.12 -5.58 14.26
N ILE A 6 -10.08 -5.98 13.43
CA ILE A 6 -9.84 -6.31 12.03
C ILE A 6 -9.49 -5.04 11.25
N ILE A 7 -10.18 -3.94 11.53
CA ILE A 7 -9.87 -2.62 10.99
C ILE A 7 -8.42 -2.22 11.32
N GLY A 8 -8.00 -2.38 12.58
CA GLY A 8 -6.63 -2.09 13.01
C GLY A 8 -5.59 -2.96 12.31
N ILE A 9 -5.85 -4.26 12.17
CA ILE A 9 -4.98 -5.21 11.47
C ILE A 9 -4.83 -4.83 9.98
N VAL A 10 -5.92 -4.48 9.30
CA VAL A 10 -5.88 -4.05 7.90
C VAL A 10 -5.15 -2.71 7.75
N ALA A 11 -5.35 -1.77 8.68
CA ALA A 11 -4.61 -0.50 8.67
C ALA A 11 -3.09 -0.76 8.75
N ILE A 12 -2.63 -1.66 9.62
CA ILE A 12 -1.22 -2.07 9.69
C ILE A 12 -0.78 -2.74 8.38
N ALA A 13 -1.62 -3.62 7.80
CA ALA A 13 -1.33 -4.26 6.52
C ALA A 13 -1.14 -3.25 5.39
N THR A 14 -1.84 -2.11 5.39
CA THR A 14 -1.64 -1.06 4.39
C THR A 14 -0.24 -0.43 4.45
N VAL A 15 0.33 -0.30 5.65
CA VAL A 15 1.70 0.21 5.85
C VAL A 15 2.71 -0.82 5.32
N ILE A 16 2.49 -2.10 5.60
CA ILE A 16 3.33 -3.20 5.10
C ILE A 16 3.30 -3.23 3.56
N GLY A 17 2.10 -3.14 2.97
CA GLY A 17 1.93 -3.10 1.51
C GLY A 17 2.61 -1.89 0.86
N ALA A 18 2.54 -0.73 1.50
CA ALA A 18 3.23 0.48 1.07
C ALA A 18 4.76 0.36 1.15
N CYS A 19 5.29 -0.32 2.18
CA CYS A 19 6.71 -0.68 2.21
C CYS A 19 7.06 -1.63 1.04
N GLY A 20 6.21 -2.61 0.73
CA GLY A 20 6.37 -3.50 -0.42
C GLY A 20 6.45 -2.75 -1.75
N SER A 21 5.53 -1.81 -1.98
CA SER A 21 5.52 -0.98 -3.20
C SER A 21 6.74 -0.06 -3.33
N LEU A 22 7.28 0.43 -2.20
CA LEU A 22 8.56 1.15 -2.19
C LEU A 22 9.73 0.28 -2.69
N TYR A 23 9.80 -0.98 -2.26
CA TYR A 23 10.82 -1.90 -2.73
C TYR A 23 10.65 -2.26 -4.21
N PHE A 24 9.41 -2.35 -4.71
CA PHE A 24 9.18 -2.48 -6.16
C PHE A 24 9.73 -1.30 -6.95
N LYS A 25 9.56 -0.07 -6.44
CA LYS A 25 10.15 1.11 -7.07
C LYS A 25 11.68 1.07 -7.08
N LYS A 26 12.30 0.69 -5.97
CA LYS A 26 13.77 0.50 -5.91
C LYS A 26 14.26 -0.61 -6.82
N ALA A 27 13.50 -1.70 -6.92
CA ALA A 27 13.81 -2.82 -7.78
C ALA A 27 13.74 -2.41 -9.26
N SER A 28 12.70 -1.67 -9.67
CA SER A 28 12.55 -1.24 -11.08
C SER A 28 13.71 -0.38 -11.56
N ASP A 29 14.24 0.49 -10.70
CA ASP A 29 15.36 1.35 -11.06
C ASP A 29 16.69 0.56 -11.22
N ARG A 30 16.77 -0.66 -10.66
CA ARG A 30 17.93 -1.57 -10.76
C ARG A 30 17.79 -2.65 -11.84
N VAL A 31 16.66 -2.72 -12.54
CA VAL A 31 16.49 -3.63 -13.68
C VAL A 31 17.18 -3.03 -14.90
N THR A 32 18.49 -3.25 -15.02
CA THR A 32 19.22 -3.01 -16.27
C THR A 32 18.84 -4.08 -17.31
N LYS A 33 18.99 -3.77 -18.61
CA LYS A 33 18.56 -4.50 -19.83
C LYS A 33 18.83 -6.03 -19.92
N ARG A 34 19.41 -6.69 -18.93
CA ARG A 34 19.46 -8.17 -18.79
C ARG A 34 18.22 -8.65 -18.03
N PHE A 35 17.11 -8.76 -18.76
CA PHE A 35 15.76 -9.04 -18.27
C PHE A 35 15.63 -10.26 -17.35
N PHE A 36 16.45 -11.31 -17.55
CA PHE A 36 16.32 -12.59 -16.83
C PHE A 36 17.32 -12.81 -15.69
N ALA A 37 18.51 -12.21 -15.72
CA ALA A 37 19.53 -12.44 -14.69
C ALA A 37 19.26 -11.68 -13.37
N ASN A 38 18.45 -10.61 -13.42
CA ASN A 38 18.12 -9.76 -12.29
C ASN A 38 16.72 -10.04 -11.69
N PHE A 39 16.03 -11.09 -12.14
CA PHE A 39 14.69 -11.44 -11.65
C PHE A 39 14.69 -11.85 -10.16
N LEU A 40 15.87 -12.15 -9.58
CA LEU A 40 16.10 -12.41 -8.16
C LEU A 40 16.87 -11.27 -7.46
N ASN A 41 16.59 -10.01 -7.80
CA ASN A 41 17.08 -8.91 -7.00
C ASN A 41 16.51 -8.97 -5.57
N ALA A 42 17.36 -8.81 -4.55
CA ALA A 42 16.96 -8.85 -3.15
C ALA A 42 15.85 -7.82 -2.83
N ASP A 43 15.85 -6.67 -3.49
CA ASP A 43 14.79 -5.65 -3.35
C ASP A 43 13.46 -6.13 -3.94
N LEU A 44 13.47 -6.85 -5.07
CA LEU A 44 12.26 -7.41 -5.67
C LEU A 44 11.65 -8.47 -4.73
N MET A 45 12.47 -9.39 -4.22
CA MET A 45 12.00 -10.44 -3.30
C MET A 45 11.43 -9.85 -2.01
N LYS A 46 12.08 -8.82 -1.44
CA LYS A 46 11.55 -8.10 -0.28
C LYS A 46 10.23 -7.41 -0.59
N GLY A 47 10.13 -6.75 -1.74
CA GLY A 47 8.90 -6.13 -2.21
C GLY A 47 7.76 -7.12 -2.34
N VAL A 48 8.01 -8.24 -3.04
CA VAL A 48 7.03 -9.32 -3.22
C VAL A 48 6.62 -9.90 -1.87
N GLY A 49 7.57 -10.23 -1.00
CA GLY A 49 7.28 -10.80 0.31
C GLY A 49 6.39 -9.89 1.17
N LEU A 50 6.74 -8.60 1.29
CA LEU A 50 5.94 -7.64 2.05
C LEU A 50 4.54 -7.44 1.44
N TYR A 51 4.46 -7.32 0.12
CA TYR A 51 3.19 -7.12 -0.57
C TYR A 51 2.27 -8.34 -0.48
N LEU A 52 2.84 -9.55 -0.54
CA LEU A 52 2.11 -10.79 -0.32
C LEU A 52 1.61 -10.91 1.12
N ILE A 53 2.44 -10.58 2.12
CA ILE A 53 2.01 -10.58 3.53
C ILE A 53 0.83 -9.62 3.72
N SER A 54 0.92 -8.41 3.18
CA SER A 54 -0.17 -7.42 3.23
C SER A 54 -1.44 -7.95 2.56
N SER A 55 -1.30 -8.59 1.40
CA SER A 55 -2.42 -9.16 0.64
C SER A 55 -3.07 -10.35 1.36
N ILE A 56 -2.29 -11.24 1.98
CA ILE A 56 -2.81 -12.35 2.79
C ILE A 56 -3.61 -11.82 3.97
N ILE A 57 -3.09 -10.82 4.70
CA ILE A 57 -3.81 -10.20 5.81
C ILE A 57 -5.15 -9.60 5.34
N PHE A 58 -5.14 -8.92 4.19
CA PHE A 58 -6.36 -8.35 3.61
C PHE A 58 -7.38 -9.42 3.19
N ILE A 59 -6.93 -10.49 2.51
CA ILE A 59 -7.79 -11.61 2.11
C ILE A 59 -8.41 -12.28 3.33
N LEU A 60 -7.65 -12.47 4.41
CA LEU A 60 -8.17 -13.02 5.66
C LEU A 60 -9.18 -12.07 6.31
N ALA A 61 -8.91 -10.77 6.33
CA ALA A 61 -9.84 -9.78 6.87
C ALA A 61 -11.19 -9.76 6.13
N LEU A 62 -11.19 -9.98 4.81
CA LEU A 62 -12.41 -10.07 3.99
C LEU A 62 -13.34 -11.23 4.38
N GLN A 63 -12.83 -12.25 5.10
CA GLN A 63 -13.66 -13.33 5.62
C GLN A 63 -14.52 -12.90 6.82
N TYR A 64 -14.12 -11.83 7.50
CA TYR A 64 -14.73 -11.38 8.76
C TYR A 64 -15.41 -10.02 8.67
N GLU A 65 -15.05 -9.20 7.69
CA GLU A 65 -15.59 -7.86 7.50
C GLU A 65 -16.05 -7.60 6.07
N LYS A 66 -16.96 -6.62 5.92
CA LYS A 66 -17.49 -6.26 4.61
C LYS A 66 -16.43 -5.56 3.78
N VAL A 67 -16.44 -5.87 2.49
CA VAL A 67 -15.63 -5.24 1.45
C VAL A 67 -15.76 -3.70 1.50
N SER A 68 -16.98 -3.19 1.72
CA SER A 68 -17.27 -1.75 1.80
C SER A 68 -16.56 -1.03 2.96
N ILE A 69 -16.20 -1.75 4.03
CA ILE A 69 -15.47 -1.18 5.18
C ILE A 69 -13.96 -1.31 4.97
N LEU A 70 -13.50 -2.43 4.41
CA LEU A 70 -12.06 -2.69 4.26
C LEU A 70 -11.41 -1.94 3.11
N TYR A 71 -12.10 -1.76 1.98
CA TYR A 71 -11.55 -1.04 0.82
C TYR A 71 -11.15 0.41 1.16
N PRO A 72 -11.99 1.20 1.84
CA PRO A 72 -11.62 2.55 2.27
C PRO A 72 -10.35 2.57 3.13
N ILE A 73 -10.15 1.56 3.99
CA ILE A 73 -8.94 1.42 4.80
C ILE A 73 -7.74 1.16 3.88
N THR A 74 -7.87 0.29 2.87
CA THR A 74 -6.75 0.00 1.96
C THR A 74 -6.25 1.19 1.17
N SER A 75 -7.10 2.17 0.85
CA SER A 75 -6.67 3.43 0.22
C SER A 75 -5.73 4.27 1.08
N LEU A 76 -5.64 4.06 2.40
CA LEU A 76 -4.57 4.67 3.20
C LEU A 76 -3.17 4.25 2.74
N SER A 77 -3.03 3.10 2.06
CA SER A 77 -1.76 2.68 1.45
C SER A 77 -1.19 3.72 0.49
N TYR A 78 -2.01 4.51 -0.22
CA TYR A 78 -1.55 5.59 -1.09
C TYR A 78 -0.86 6.72 -0.31
N ILE A 79 -1.36 7.02 0.89
CA ILE A 79 -0.79 8.02 1.79
C ILE A 79 0.57 7.51 2.27
N TRP A 80 0.62 6.27 2.79
CA TRP A 80 1.84 5.65 3.27
C TRP A 80 2.90 5.53 2.17
N ALA A 81 2.52 5.06 0.99
CA ALA A 81 3.43 4.93 -0.15
C ALA A 81 4.01 6.29 -0.57
N SER A 82 3.18 7.35 -0.52
CA SER A 82 3.63 8.70 -0.83
C SER A 82 4.60 9.24 0.21
N LEU A 83 4.31 9.08 1.49
CA LEU A 83 5.22 9.48 2.58
C LEU A 83 6.55 8.72 2.51
N LEU A 84 6.50 7.42 2.27
CA LEU A 84 7.68 6.58 2.11
C LEU A 84 8.50 6.99 0.89
N ALA A 85 7.86 7.33 -0.23
CA ALA A 85 8.56 7.78 -1.42
C ALA A 85 9.28 9.11 -1.21
N ILE A 86 8.64 10.09 -0.57
CA ILE A 86 9.28 11.36 -0.21
C ILE A 86 10.49 11.11 0.69
N LYS A 87 10.32 10.25 1.73
CA LYS A 87 11.37 9.98 2.72
C LYS A 87 12.54 9.17 2.21
N TYR A 88 12.30 8.13 1.40
CA TYR A 88 13.32 7.13 1.02
C TYR A 88 13.78 7.22 -0.43
N LEU A 89 13.00 7.84 -1.31
CA LEU A 89 13.38 8.05 -2.72
C LEU A 89 13.73 9.52 -3.00
N GLY A 90 13.46 10.43 -2.06
CA GLY A 90 13.69 11.87 -2.26
C GLY A 90 12.76 12.49 -3.31
N GLU A 91 11.63 11.85 -3.61
CA GLU A 91 10.64 12.40 -4.54
C GLU A 91 10.10 13.73 -4.01
N LYS A 92 10.13 14.77 -4.85
CA LYS A 92 9.51 16.06 -4.51
C LYS A 92 7.99 15.92 -4.66
N PRO A 93 7.21 16.09 -3.58
CA PRO A 93 5.77 15.97 -3.68
C PRO A 93 5.20 17.11 -4.54
N ASN A 94 4.41 16.74 -5.54
CA ASN A 94 3.63 17.69 -6.34
C ASN A 94 2.39 18.14 -5.53
N THR A 95 2.01 19.41 -5.59
CA THR A 95 0.76 19.94 -5.02
C THR A 95 -0.46 19.13 -5.48
N LEU A 96 -0.49 18.70 -6.74
CA LEU A 96 -1.54 17.83 -7.28
C LEU A 96 -1.63 16.47 -6.56
N ARG A 97 -0.50 15.91 -6.11
CA ARG A 97 -0.47 14.64 -5.36
C ARG A 97 -1.18 14.78 -4.03
N TRP A 98 -0.97 15.89 -3.33
CA TRP A 98 -1.65 16.19 -2.07
C TRP A 98 -3.14 16.43 -2.24
N ILE A 99 -3.54 17.16 -3.29
CA ILE A 99 -4.96 17.33 -3.64
C ILE A 99 -5.61 15.97 -3.90
N GLY A 100 -4.95 15.10 -4.68
CA GLY A 100 -5.43 13.74 -4.92
C GLY A 100 -5.58 12.91 -3.64
N ILE A 101 -4.61 12.98 -2.72
CA ILE A 101 -4.69 12.33 -1.41
C ILE A 101 -5.90 12.82 -0.62
N ILE A 102 -6.15 14.14 -0.58
CA ILE A 102 -7.32 14.71 0.12
C ILE A 102 -8.62 14.20 -0.49
N ILE A 103 -8.73 14.15 -1.83
CA ILE A 103 -9.90 13.63 -2.53
C ILE A 103 -10.14 12.15 -2.19
N VAL A 104 -9.07 11.34 -2.17
CA VAL A 104 -9.16 9.93 -1.75
C VAL A 104 -9.68 9.83 -0.32
N ILE A 105 -9.16 10.62 0.62
CA ILE A 105 -9.62 10.63 2.02
C ILE A 105 -11.10 10.99 2.11
N ILE A 106 -11.57 11.98 1.34
CA ILE A 106 -12.99 12.37 1.30
C ILE A 106 -13.84 11.20 0.76
N GLY A 107 -13.45 10.59 -0.36
CA GLY A 107 -14.17 9.45 -0.94
C GLY A 107 -14.24 8.25 0.01
N VAL A 108 -13.14 7.95 0.69
CA VAL A 108 -13.03 6.92 1.74
C VAL A 108 -13.99 7.20 2.89
N THR A 109 -14.09 8.45 3.33
CA THR A 109 -14.97 8.87 4.42
C THR A 109 -16.44 8.66 4.03
N PHE A 110 -16.82 9.02 2.80
CA PHE A 110 -18.19 8.79 2.30
C PHE A 110 -18.55 7.31 2.20
N ILE A 111 -17.63 6.46 1.73
CA ILE A 111 -17.87 5.01 1.68
C ILE A 111 -17.94 4.43 3.10
N GLY A 112 -17.14 4.92 4.04
CA GLY A 112 -17.21 4.50 5.44
C GLY A 112 -18.50 4.89 6.16
N MET A 113 -19.22 5.90 5.65
CA MET A 113 -20.51 6.35 6.18
C MET A 113 -21.71 5.60 5.60
N SER A 114 -21.54 4.81 4.52
CA SER A 114 -22.60 4.00 3.89
C SER A 114 -22.69 2.59 4.48
#